data_AF-A0A3M1A5H7-F1
#
_entry.id   AF-A0A3M1A5H7-F1
#
_cell.length_a   1.000
_cell.length_b   1.000
_cell.length_c   1.000
_cell.angle_alpha   90.00
_cell.angle_beta   90.00
_cell.angle_gamma   90.00
#
_symmetry.space_group_name_H-M   'P 1'
#
loop_
_entity.id
_entity.type
_entity.pdbx_description
1 polymer ?
#
loop_
_entity_poly.entity_id
_entity_poly.type
_entity_poly.pdbx_seq_one_letter_code
_entity_poly.pdbx_strand_id
1 'polypeptide(L)' 'MGFGSIGMSELLIIFLTILLLFGAKRLPELARGLGKAMREFKKAANDIRNELDVSDIEKELKDPKL' A
#
# COMPACT_ATOMS: atom_id res chain seq x y z
N MET A 1 -36.28 -10.55 -6.88
CA MET A 1 -34.99 -10.08 -7.45
C MET A 1 -34.41 -9.08 -6.48
N GLY A 2 -33.59 -9.53 -5.53
CA GLY A 2 -32.96 -8.64 -4.54
C GLY A 2 -31.58 -8.21 -5.01
N PHE A 3 -31.42 -6.93 -5.32
CA PHE A 3 -30.13 -6.26 -5.56
C PHE A 3 -29.40 -6.00 -4.22
N GLY A 4 -29.14 -7.06 -3.44
CA GLY A 4 -28.71 -6.93 -2.04
C GLY A 4 -27.23 -7.17 -1.77
N SER A 5 -26.52 -7.84 -2.67
CA SER A 5 -25.09 -8.08 -2.54
C SER A 5 -24.51 -8.24 -3.93
N ILE A 6 -23.44 -7.51 -4.23
CA ILE A 6 -22.61 -7.83 -5.39
C ILE A 6 -22.08 -9.23 -5.12
N GLY A 7 -22.70 -10.21 -5.76
CA GLY A 7 -22.31 -11.61 -5.65
C GLY A 7 -20.99 -11.85 -6.37
N MET A 8 -20.38 -13.00 -6.07
CA MET A 8 -19.14 -13.43 -6.75
C MET A 8 -19.31 -13.41 -8.29
N SER A 9 -20.50 -13.73 -8.78
CA SER A 9 -20.83 -13.70 -10.22
C SER A 9 -20.75 -12.31 -10.84
N GLU A 10 -21.24 -11.27 -10.17
CA GLU A 10 -21.20 -9.90 -10.69
C GLU A 10 -19.78 -9.35 -10.64
N LEU A 11 -19.03 -9.65 -9.58
CA LEU A 11 -17.60 -9.33 -9.50
C LEU A 11 -16.80 -9.97 -10.63
N LEU A 12 -17.08 -11.23 -10.98
CA LEU A 12 -16.42 -11.91 -12.10
C LEU A 12 -16.72 -11.23 -13.45
N ILE A 13 -17.95 -10.79 -13.68
CA ILE A 13 -18.32 -10.09 -14.92
C ILE A 13 -17.61 -8.73 -15.02
N ILE A 14 -17.57 -7.97 -13.92
CA ILE A 14 -16.85 -6.69 -13.86
C ILE A 14 -15.35 -6.92 -14.10
N PHE A 15 -14.78 -7.91 -13.44
CA PHE A 15 -13.37 -8.27 -13.61
C PHE A 15 -13.06 -8.64 -15.05
N LEU A 16 -13.88 -9.49 -15.68
CA LEU A 16 -13.72 -9.88 -17.07
C LEU A 16 -13.83 -8.67 -18.02
N THR A 17 -14.76 -7.76 -17.75
CA THR A 17 -14.90 -6.52 -18.53
C THR A 17 -13.64 -5.66 -18.46
N ILE A 18 -13.07 -5.48 -17.25
CA ILE A 18 -11.81 -4.77 -17.06
C ILE A 18 -10.66 -5.49 -17.79
N LEU A 19 -10.60 -6.82 -17.72
CA LEU A 19 -9.59 -7.61 -18.43
C LEU A 19 -9.71 -7.49 -19.95
N LEU A 20 -10.92 -7.36 -20.50
CA LEU A 20 -11.11 -7.15 -21.94
C LEU A 20 -10.67 -5.75 -22.38
N LEU A 21 -10.95 -4.73 -21.57
CA LEU A 21 -10.57 -3.34 -21.88
C LEU A 21 -9.05 -3.11 -21.76
N PHE A 22 -8.45 -3.57 -20.67
CA PHE A 22 -7.04 -3.31 -20.36
C PHE A 22 -6.11 -4.45 -20.75
N GLY A 23 -6.63 -5.67 -20.93
CA GLY A 23 -5.86 -6.87 -21.17
C GLY A 23 -5.36 -7.53 -19.88
N ALA A 24 -5.40 -8.87 -19.83
CA ALA A 24 -4.95 -9.64 -18.66
C ALA A 24 -3.47 -9.46 -18.30
N LYS A 25 -2.64 -8.99 -19.24
CA LYS A 25 -1.22 -8.70 -18.99
C LYS A 25 -0.99 -7.37 -18.27
N ARG A 26 -1.89 -6.38 -18.40
CA ARG A 26 -1.69 -5.06 -17.79
C ARG A 26 -1.93 -5.04 -16.30
N LEU A 27 -2.88 -5.84 -15.80
CA LEU A 27 -3.16 -5.93 -14.37
C LEU A 27 -1.93 -6.34 -13.53
N PRO A 28 -1.19 -7.43 -13.85
CA PRO A 28 0.01 -7.80 -13.11
C PRO A 28 1.19 -6.85 -13.35
N GLU A 29 1.27 -6.20 -14.51
CA GLU A 29 2.28 -5.18 -14.78
C GLU A 29 2.09 -3.94 -13.89
N LEU A 30 0.86 -3.44 -13.79
CA LEU A 30 0.48 -2.35 -12.89
C LEU A 30 0.71 -2.74 -11.42
N ALA A 31 0.29 -3.94 -11.01
CA ALA A 31 0.49 -4.42 -9.64
C ALA A 31 1.99 -4.52 -9.27
N ARG A 32 2.85 -4.97 -10.20
CA ARG A 32 4.31 -5.00 -10.01
C ARG A 32 4.88 -3.58 -9.89
N GLY A 33 4.44 -2.64 -10.73
CA GLY A 33 4.85 -1.24 -10.66
C GLY A 33 4.46 -0.60 -9.33
N LEU A 34 3.18 -0.72 -8.95
CA LEU A 34 2.65 -0.22 -7.69
C LEU A 34 3.35 -0.86 -6.49
N GLY A 35 3.57 -2.18 -6.52
CA GLY A 35 4.24 -2.91 -5.44
C GLY A 35 5.69 -2.45 -5.23
N LYS A 36 6.42 -2.20 -6.32
CA LYS A 36 7.76 -1.60 -6.25
C LYS A 36 7.71 -0.19 -5.66
N ALA A 37 6.81 0.65 -6.15
CA ALA A 37 6.65 2.02 -5.64
C ALA A 37 6.30 2.03 -4.15
N MET A 38 5.36 1.19 -3.71
CA MET A 38 4.98 1.06 -2.30
C MET A 38 6.13 0.55 -1.43
N ARG A 39 6.96 -0.37 -1.95
CA ARG A 39 8.15 -0.86 -1.24
C ARG A 39 9.19 0.23 -1.04
N GLU A 40 9.52 0.98 -2.11
CA GLU A 40 10.48 2.08 -2.02
C GLU A 40 9.95 3.22 -1.15
N PHE A 41 8.65 3.54 -1.25
CA PHE A 41 8.01 4.51 -0.37
C PHE A 41 8.09 4.10 1.10
N LYS A 42 7.78 2.84 1.42
CA LYS A 42 7.87 2.34 2.79
C LYS A 42 9.31 2.36 3.32
N LYS A 43 10.30 2.06 2.47
CA LYS A 43 11.72 2.11 2.82
C LYS A 43 12.13 3.55 3.15
N ALA A 44 11.84 4.50 2.26
CA ALA A 44 12.13 5.92 2.49
C ALA A 44 11.44 6.46 3.75
N ALA A 45 10.18 6.09 3.99
CA ALA A 45 9.45 6.48 5.20
C ALA A 45 10.11 5.93 6.48
N ASN A 46 10.62 4.70 6.45
CA ASN A 46 11.35 4.11 7.57
C ASN A 46 12.72 4.76 7.76
N ASP A 47 13.45 5.05 6.68
CA ASP A 47 14.76 5.69 6.76
C ASP A 47 14.62 7.09 7.37
N ILE A 48 13.62 7.87 6.95
CA ILE A 48 13.26 9.17 7.56
C ILE A 48 12.93 9.01 9.05
N ARG A 49 12.15 7.99 9.42
CA ARG A 49 11.80 7.74 10.83
C ARG A 49 13.02 7.37 11.69
N ASN A 50 13.99 6.66 11.11
CA ASN A 50 15.21 6.29 11.80
C ASN A 50 16.21 7.45 11.89
N GLU A 51 16.21 8.36 10.91
CA GLU A 51 17.07 9.54 10.89
C GLU A 51 16.50 10.69 11.74
N LEU A 52 15.18 10.80 11.84
CA LEU A 52 14.47 11.62 12.83
C LEU A 52 14.42 10.91 14.18
N ASP A 53 15.52 10.30 14.61
CA ASP A 53 15.59 9.45 15.79
C ASP A 53 14.99 10.15 17.02
N VAL A 54 13.70 9.88 17.25
CA VAL A 54 12.97 10.31 18.43
C VAL A 54 13.62 9.69 19.67
N SER A 55 14.40 8.61 19.53
CA SER A 55 15.16 8.00 20.61
C SER A 55 16.37 8.82 21.05
N ASP A 56 16.91 9.72 20.24
CA ASP A 56 17.96 10.65 20.68
C ASP A 56 17.33 11.80 21.49
N ILE A 57 16.19 12.33 21.05
CA ILE A 57 15.40 13.32 21.81
C ILE A 57 14.87 12.71 23.13
N GLU A 58 14.42 11.45 23.11
CA GLU A 58 13.86 10.76 24.27
C GLU A 58 14.93 10.31 25.27
N LYS A 59 16.16 10.02 24.84
CA LYS A 59 17.31 9.84 25.74
C LYS A 59 17.72 11.15 26.42
N GLU A 60 17.62 12.28 25.72
CA GLU A 60 17.99 13.60 26.26
C GLU A 60 16.95 14.16 27.25
N LEU A 61 15.68 13.76 27.12
CA LEU A 61 14.61 14.14 28.06
C LEU A 61 14.51 13.24 29.31
N LYS A 62 15.08 12.02 29.27
CA LYS A 62 14.98 11.04 30.36
C LYS A 62 16.14 11.06 31.36
N ASP A 63 17.17 11.85 31.07
CA ASP A 63 18.23 12.25 32.00
C ASP A 63 18.11 13.75 32.33
N PRO A 64 17.10 14.20 33.11
CA PRO A 64 17.25 15.45 33.84
C PRO A 64 18.27 15.18 34.96
N LYS A 65 19.56 15.22 34.61
CA LYS A 65 20.62 15.42 35.60
C LYS A 65 20.52 16.87 36.09
N LEU A 66 19.73 17.07 37.15
CA LEU A 66 19.80 18.19 38.10
C LEU A 66 19.18 17.76 39.43
#